data_AF-A0A9E4C8V7-F1
#
_entry.id   AF-A0A9E4C8V7-F1
#
_cell.length_a   1.000
_cell.length_b   1.000
_cell.length_c   1.000
_cell.angle_alpha   90.00
_cell.angle_beta   90.00
_cell.angle_gamma   90.00
#
_symmetry.space_group_name_H-M   'P 1'
#
loop_
_entity.id
_entity.type
_entity.pdbx_description
1 polymer ?
#
loop_
_entity_poly.entity_id
_entity_poly.type
_entity_poly.pdbx_seq_one_letter_code
_entity_poly.pdbx_strand_id
1 'polypeptide(L)'
;TEEDAEEEDPEVLRQELQRQLIEYQKFKKISQVFRHAEEEQSWLYTRGADPLLLEEDEEEEAPKLQVTVFDLISAMQHLIESIGEEGIHLVDIDELEVADMRTRLLDTLEDAGKEGVLFHSLFQTRRALEVVAIFLALLELIKGNLVVAQQASNFGEIRISKAVRDE
;
A
#
# COMPACT_ATOMS: atom_id res chain seq x y z
N THR A 1 -38.00 -46.35 31.05
CA THR A 1 -36.97 -47.07 31.80
C THR A 1 -36.16 -46.00 32.49
N GLU A 2 -36.53 -45.74 33.75
CA GLU A 2 -35.59 -45.18 34.73
C GLU A 2 -34.47 -46.20 34.94
N GLU A 3 -33.36 -45.76 35.54
CA GLU A 3 -32.10 -46.48 35.84
C GLU A 3 -30.99 -46.28 34.82
N ASP A 4 -30.21 -45.19 35.01
CA ASP A 4 -28.79 -45.30 35.40
C ASP A 4 -28.31 -43.90 35.86
N ALA A 5 -28.80 -43.50 37.04
CA ALA A 5 -28.07 -42.57 37.89
C ALA A 5 -27.28 -43.45 38.87
N GLU A 6 -26.23 -44.10 38.37
CA GLU A 6 -25.26 -44.74 39.26
C GLU A 6 -24.72 -43.65 40.19
N GLU A 7 -24.87 -43.84 41.49
CA GLU A 7 -24.17 -43.09 42.53
C GLU A 7 -22.66 -43.28 42.30
N GLU A 8 -22.07 -42.43 41.46
CA GLU A 8 -20.62 -42.34 41.33
C GLU A 8 -20.05 -41.98 42.71
N ASP A 9 -19.18 -42.85 43.22
CA ASP A 9 -18.47 -42.70 44.48
C ASP A 9 -18.00 -41.23 44.68
N PRO A 10 -18.23 -40.61 45.85
CA PRO A 10 -17.80 -39.22 46.10
C PRO A 10 -16.31 -38.99 45.82
N GLU A 11 -15.46 -40.03 45.84
CA GLU A 11 -14.06 -39.92 45.40
C GLU A 11 -13.90 -39.85 43.87
N VAL A 12 -14.71 -40.56 43.10
CA VAL A 12 -14.74 -40.51 41.63
C VAL A 12 -15.22 -39.14 41.17
N LEU A 13 -16.30 -38.61 41.75
CA LEU A 13 -16.79 -37.26 41.45
C LEU A 13 -15.74 -36.17 41.78
N ARG A 14 -14.98 -36.33 42.87
CA ARG A 14 -13.88 -35.41 43.21
C ARG A 14 -12.73 -35.49 42.20
N GLN A 15 -12.41 -36.67 41.70
CA GLN A 15 -11.38 -36.85 40.68
C GLN A 15 -11.83 -36.29 39.32
N GLU A 16 -13.08 -36.51 38.93
CA GLU A 16 -13.74 -35.92 37.77
C GLU A 16 -13.65 -34.39 37.83
N LEU A 17 -14.03 -33.79 38.97
CA LEU A 17 -13.98 -32.35 39.20
C LEU A 17 -12.54 -31.81 39.20
N GLN A 18 -11.58 -32.51 39.79
CA GLN A 18 -10.16 -32.11 39.74
C GLN A 18 -9.65 -32.12 38.30
N ARG A 19 -10.00 -33.15 37.52
CA ARG A 19 -9.65 -33.25 36.11
C ARG A 19 -10.26 -32.10 35.31
N GLN A 20 -11.54 -31.81 35.51
CA GLN A 20 -12.21 -30.66 34.89
C GLN A 20 -11.57 -29.33 35.29
N LEU A 21 -11.12 -29.19 36.53
CA LEU A 21 -10.46 -27.96 37.01
C LEU A 21 -9.09 -27.76 36.36
N ILE A 22 -8.30 -28.83 36.21
CA ILE A 22 -7.00 -28.81 35.52
C ILE A 22 -7.20 -28.48 34.04
N GLU A 23 -8.20 -29.10 33.42
CA GLU A 23 -8.55 -28.86 32.03
C GLU A 23 -9.00 -27.41 31.80
N TYR A 24 -9.89 -26.90 32.66
CA TYR A 24 -10.29 -25.49 32.65
C TYR A 24 -9.10 -24.54 32.84
N GLN A 25 -8.18 -24.83 33.77
CA GLN A 25 -6.99 -24.01 33.96
C GLN A 25 -6.09 -23.99 32.73
N LYS A 26 -5.94 -25.14 32.06
CA LYS A 26 -5.19 -25.25 30.80
C LYS A 26 -5.85 -24.42 29.70
N PHE A 27 -7.15 -24.55 29.50
CA PHE A 27 -7.89 -23.78 28.50
C PHE A 27 -7.87 -22.28 28.81
N LYS A 28 -8.10 -21.88 30.06
CA LYS A 28 -8.04 -20.48 30.50
C LYS A 28 -6.68 -19.84 30.19
N LYS A 29 -5.59 -20.58 30.38
CA LYS A 29 -4.24 -20.09 30.07
C LYS A 29 -4.01 -19.91 28.57
N ILE A 30 -4.52 -20.83 27.76
CA ILE A 30 -4.45 -20.74 26.29
C ILE A 30 -5.32 -19.59 25.77
N SER A 31 -6.52 -19.40 26.31
CA SER A 31 -7.40 -18.28 25.96
C SER A 31 -6.76 -16.92 26.25
N GLN A 32 -5.97 -16.80 27.32
CA GLN A 32 -5.22 -15.58 27.62
C GLN A 32 -4.12 -15.31 26.58
N VAL A 33 -3.43 -16.35 26.11
CA VAL A 33 -2.43 -16.22 25.04
C VAL A 33 -3.09 -15.81 23.73
N PHE A 34 -4.21 -16.43 23.36
CA PHE A 34 -4.94 -16.04 22.15
C PHE A 34 -5.51 -14.63 22.22
N ARG A 35 -6.00 -14.20 23.39
CA ARG A 35 -6.45 -12.83 23.59
C ARG A 35 -5.31 -11.82 23.44
N HIS A 36 -4.12 -12.12 23.96
CA HIS A 36 -2.95 -11.26 23.74
C HIS A 36 -2.57 -11.19 22.26
N ALA A 37 -2.58 -12.33 21.56
CA ALA A 37 -2.30 -12.37 20.12
C ALA A 37 -3.37 -11.62 19.30
N GLU A 38 -4.64 -11.69 19.69
CA GLU A 38 -5.75 -10.91 19.11
C GLU A 38 -5.55 -9.41 19.36
N GLU A 39 -5.20 -9.02 20.58
CA GLU A 39 -4.90 -7.62 20.93
C GLU A 39 -3.72 -7.10 20.09
N GLU A 40 -2.67 -7.89 19.89
CA GLU A 40 -1.54 -7.55 19.00
C GLU A 40 -1.96 -7.48 17.53
N GLN A 41 -2.80 -8.41 17.07
CA GLN A 41 -3.29 -8.44 15.69
C GLN A 41 -4.33 -7.37 15.39
N SER A 42 -5.03 -6.85 16.41
CA SER A 42 -5.96 -5.71 16.29
C SER A 42 -5.24 -4.41 15.87
N TRP A 43 -3.93 -4.30 16.10
CA TRP A 43 -3.11 -3.18 15.63
C TRP A 43 -2.52 -3.41 14.23
N LEU A 44 -2.68 -4.62 13.68
CA LEU A 44 -2.14 -5.03 12.39
C LEU A 44 -3.26 -5.13 11.36
N TYR A 45 -3.34 -4.14 10.47
CA TYR A 45 -4.22 -4.18 9.30
C TYR A 45 -3.51 -4.92 8.16
N THR A 46 -3.84 -6.19 7.99
CA THR A 46 -3.44 -6.98 6.82
C THR A 46 -4.24 -6.51 5.60
N ARG A 47 -3.59 -6.31 4.44
CA ARG A 47 -4.28 -6.22 3.14
C ARG A 47 -5.01 -7.55 2.99
N GLY A 48 -6.34 -7.51 3.00
CA GLY A 48 -7.21 -8.67 3.17
C GLY A 48 -6.66 -9.93 2.51
N ALA A 49 -6.57 -11.01 3.28
CA ALA A 49 -6.56 -12.34 2.68
C ALA A 49 -7.80 -12.38 1.78
N ASP A 50 -7.55 -12.57 0.49
CA ASP A 50 -8.51 -12.44 -0.58
C ASP A 50 -9.80 -13.20 -0.25
N PRO A 51 -10.93 -12.52 0.06
CA PRO A 51 -12.21 -13.18 0.16
C PRO A 51 -12.74 -13.60 -1.21
N LEU A 52 -12.08 -13.22 -2.32
CA LEU A 52 -12.51 -13.51 -3.70
C LEU A 52 -12.33 -14.98 -4.14
N LEU A 53 -12.24 -15.92 -3.19
CA LEU A 53 -12.74 -17.28 -3.42
C LEU A 53 -14.27 -17.40 -3.18
N LEU A 54 -14.95 -16.28 -2.92
CA LEU A 54 -16.39 -16.15 -2.93
C LEU A 54 -16.75 -15.00 -3.87
N GLU A 55 -17.26 -15.38 -5.03
CA GLU A 55 -17.77 -14.50 -6.08
C GLU A 55 -18.97 -13.68 -5.59
N GLU A 56 -19.03 -12.41 -5.98
CA GLU A 56 -20.09 -11.78 -6.80
C GLU A 56 -20.17 -10.27 -6.52
N ASP A 57 -19.98 -9.51 -7.61
CA ASP A 57 -20.52 -8.19 -7.94
C ASP A 57 -20.71 -7.15 -6.82
N GLU A 58 -19.86 -6.12 -6.80
CA GLU A 58 -20.29 -4.72 -6.67
C GLU A 58 -19.16 -3.77 -7.10
N GLU A 59 -19.50 -2.77 -7.91
CA GLU A 59 -18.63 -1.69 -8.37
C GLU A 59 -18.17 -0.81 -7.19
N GLU A 60 -17.13 -1.23 -6.47
CA GLU A 60 -16.51 -0.39 -5.44
C GLU A 60 -15.31 0.38 -6.02
N GLU A 61 -15.39 1.71 -5.89
CA GLU A 61 -14.34 2.66 -6.26
C GLU A 61 -12.95 2.12 -5.89
N ALA A 62 -12.06 2.03 -6.88
CA ALA A 62 -10.71 1.51 -6.71
C ALA A 62 -10.04 2.16 -5.47
N PRO A 63 -9.56 1.37 -4.50
CA PRO A 63 -8.99 1.91 -3.28
C PRO A 63 -7.78 2.78 -3.64
N LYS A 64 -7.82 4.06 -3.25
CA LYS A 64 -6.73 5.02 -3.45
C LYS A 64 -5.45 4.43 -2.89
N LEU A 65 -4.58 3.95 -3.78
CA LEU A 65 -3.37 3.24 -3.42
C LEU A 65 -2.40 4.21 -2.76
N GLN A 66 -2.12 4.01 -1.48
CA GLN A 66 -1.06 4.73 -0.78
C GLN A 66 0.28 4.11 -1.20
N VAL A 67 0.95 4.78 -2.13
CA VAL A 67 2.25 4.35 -2.65
C VAL A 67 3.33 4.67 -1.61
N THR A 68 4.20 3.71 -1.31
CA THR A 68 5.34 3.94 -0.42
C THR A 68 6.54 4.46 -1.21
N VAL A 69 7.49 5.10 -0.53
CA VAL A 69 8.73 5.58 -1.17
C VAL A 69 9.51 4.44 -1.83
N PHE A 70 9.39 3.21 -1.30
CA PHE A 70 10.06 2.03 -1.84
C PHE A 70 9.48 1.56 -3.19
N ASP A 71 8.19 1.76 -3.41
CA ASP A 71 7.53 1.44 -4.68
C ASP A 71 8.01 2.38 -5.79
N LEU A 72 8.21 3.66 -5.46
CA LEU A 72 8.79 4.65 -6.38
C LEU A 72 10.25 4.33 -6.71
N ILE A 73 11.05 3.90 -5.73
CA ILE A 73 12.43 3.46 -5.95
C ILE A 73 12.48 2.23 -6.86
N SER A 74 11.58 1.27 -6.65
CA SER A 74 11.52 0.04 -7.45
C SER A 74 11.08 0.33 -8.89
N ALA A 75 10.10 1.21 -9.08
CA ALA A 75 9.68 1.67 -10.39
C ALA A 75 10.82 2.40 -11.13
N MET A 76 11.60 3.22 -10.42
CA MET A 76 12.80 3.88 -10.96
C MET A 76 13.86 2.87 -11.41
N GLN A 77 14.13 1.85 -10.59
CA GLN A 77 15.10 0.81 -10.93
C GLN A 77 14.71 0.07 -12.21
N HIS A 78 13.46 -0.32 -12.35
CA HIS A 78 12.96 -0.95 -13.58
C HIS A 78 13.06 -0.04 -14.81
N LEU A 79 12.86 1.27 -14.62
CA LEU A 79 12.99 2.25 -15.70
C LEU A 79 14.46 2.40 -16.12
N ILE A 80 15.39 2.48 -15.18
CA ILE A 80 16.84 2.54 -15.45
C ILE A 80 17.31 1.27 -16.18
N GLU A 81 16.86 0.09 -15.74
CA GLU A 81 17.18 -1.18 -16.41
C GLU A 81 16.63 -1.24 -17.85
N SER A 82 15.48 -0.62 -18.09
CA SER A 82 14.84 -0.58 -19.42
C SER A 82 15.54 0.34 -20.44
N ILE A 83 16.35 1.30 -19.96
CA ILE A 83 17.05 2.29 -20.79
C ILE A 83 18.35 1.71 -21.40
N GLY A 84 18.88 0.61 -20.86
CA GLY A 84 20.13 0.00 -21.32
C GLY A 84 21.38 0.78 -20.90
N GLU A 85 22.55 0.11 -20.88
CA GLU A 85 23.84 0.69 -20.47
C GLU A 85 24.32 1.80 -21.44
N GLU A 86 23.77 3.00 -21.33
CA GLU A 86 24.47 4.22 -21.73
C GLU A 86 25.20 4.76 -20.49
N GLY A 87 26.53 4.68 -20.58
CA GLY A 87 27.52 4.82 -19.51
C GLY A 87 27.21 5.84 -18.40
N ILE A 88 27.65 5.47 -17.20
CA ILE A 88 27.68 6.28 -15.97
C ILE A 88 27.87 7.77 -16.30
N HIS A 89 26.78 8.52 -16.27
CA HIS A 89 26.82 9.98 -16.31
C HIS A 89 27.01 10.46 -14.89
N LEU A 90 28.14 11.13 -14.62
CA LEU A 90 28.31 11.90 -13.41
C LEU A 90 27.26 13.02 -13.47
N VAL A 91 26.27 12.94 -12.59
CA VAL A 91 25.08 13.79 -12.63
C VAL A 91 25.39 15.13 -11.95
N ASP A 92 25.91 16.09 -12.70
CA ASP A 92 25.77 17.52 -12.38
C ASP A 92 24.50 18.02 -13.07
N ILE A 93 23.36 17.90 -12.37
CA ILE A 93 22.11 18.56 -12.80
C ILE A 93 22.21 20.01 -12.33
N ASP A 94 22.21 20.93 -13.29
CA ASP A 94 22.20 22.35 -12.98
C ASP A 94 20.83 22.72 -12.37
N GLU A 95 20.80 23.43 -11.23
CA GLU A 95 19.55 23.83 -10.56
C GLU A 95 18.64 24.65 -11.52
N LEU A 96 19.25 25.32 -12.49
CA LEU A 96 18.58 26.09 -13.53
C LEU A 96 17.73 25.20 -14.46
N GLU A 97 18.23 24.00 -14.82
CA GLU A 97 17.48 23.06 -15.67
C GLU A 97 16.23 22.50 -14.97
N VAL A 98 16.28 22.31 -13.65
CA VAL A 98 15.14 21.81 -12.86
C VAL A 98 14.04 22.87 -12.75
N ALA A 99 14.40 24.14 -12.51
CA ALA A 99 13.45 25.25 -12.45
C ALA A 99 12.74 25.49 -13.78
N ASP A 100 13.46 25.35 -14.89
CA ASP A 100 12.91 25.44 -16.25
C ASP A 100 11.94 24.28 -16.52
N MET A 101 12.30 23.06 -16.11
CA MET A 101 11.42 21.89 -16.26
C MET A 101 10.14 22.00 -15.42
N ARG A 102 10.21 22.57 -14.21
CA ARG A 102 9.04 22.83 -13.38
C ARG A 102 8.04 23.75 -14.09
N THR A 103 8.53 24.81 -14.71
CA THR A 103 7.69 25.77 -15.44
C THR A 103 7.01 25.09 -16.63
N ARG A 104 7.78 24.35 -17.43
CA ARG A 104 7.23 23.56 -18.56
C ARG A 104 6.17 22.55 -18.14
N LEU A 105 6.38 21.87 -17.01
CA LEU A 105 5.42 20.92 -16.44
C LEU A 105 4.10 21.61 -16.08
N LEU A 106 4.17 22.79 -15.45
CA LEU A 106 2.97 23.55 -15.09
C LEU A 106 2.21 24.03 -16.33
N ASP A 107 2.91 24.54 -17.35
CA ASP A 107 2.29 24.96 -18.62
C ASP A 107 1.60 23.77 -19.32
N THR A 108 2.28 22.62 -19.36
CA THR A 108 1.73 21.38 -19.95
C THR A 108 0.47 20.91 -19.22
N LEU A 109 0.45 21.02 -17.89
CA LEU A 109 -0.70 20.66 -17.08
C LEU A 109 -1.84 21.69 -17.15
N GLU A 110 -1.52 22.96 -17.42
CA GLU A 110 -2.52 24.01 -17.66
C GLU A 110 -3.23 23.78 -18.99
N ASP A 111 -2.48 23.44 -20.05
CA ASP A 111 -3.04 23.08 -21.36
C ASP A 111 -3.93 21.82 -21.31
N ALA A 112 -3.56 20.84 -20.48
CA ALA A 112 -4.31 19.60 -20.31
C ALA A 112 -5.58 19.74 -19.44
N GLY A 113 -5.72 20.85 -18.71
CA GLY A 113 -6.88 21.12 -17.86
C GLY A 113 -7.12 20.08 -16.76
N LYS A 114 -8.40 19.79 -16.48
CA LYS A 114 -8.79 18.90 -15.36
C LYS A 114 -8.47 17.42 -15.62
N GLU A 115 -8.40 16.99 -16.87
CA GLU A 115 -8.14 15.60 -17.23
C GLU A 115 -6.67 15.23 -16.99
N GLY A 116 -5.77 16.21 -16.97
CA GLY A 116 -4.35 15.98 -16.78
C GLY A 116 -3.71 15.18 -17.93
N VAL A 117 -2.47 14.75 -17.71
CA VAL A 117 -1.66 14.01 -18.70
C VAL A 117 -1.21 12.68 -18.15
N LEU A 118 -0.91 11.73 -19.04
CA LEU A 118 -0.32 10.45 -18.65
C LEU A 118 1.15 10.67 -18.26
N PHE A 119 1.61 10.02 -17.20
CA PHE A 119 2.97 10.16 -16.69
C PHE A 119 4.02 9.85 -17.76
N HIS A 120 3.86 8.75 -18.50
CA HIS A 120 4.79 8.39 -19.57
C HIS A 120 4.85 9.42 -20.70
N SER A 121 3.79 10.21 -20.90
CA SER A 121 3.74 11.25 -21.94
C SER A 121 4.60 12.47 -21.61
N LEU A 122 4.98 12.64 -20.33
CA LEU A 122 5.90 13.67 -19.86
C LEU A 122 7.36 13.35 -20.23
N PHE A 123 7.67 12.09 -20.55
CA PHE A 123 9.01 11.60 -20.85
C PHE A 123 9.12 11.19 -22.31
N GLN A 124 9.13 12.17 -23.22
CA GLN A 124 9.29 11.91 -24.67
C GLN A 124 10.76 11.86 -25.11
N THR A 125 11.68 12.23 -24.22
CA THR A 125 13.13 12.23 -24.47
C THR A 125 13.75 10.86 -24.21
N ARG A 126 14.86 10.56 -24.89
CA ARG A 126 15.69 9.37 -24.64
C ARG A 126 16.86 9.63 -23.70
N ARG A 127 17.06 10.87 -23.28
CA ARG A 127 18.19 11.25 -22.44
C ARG A 127 17.89 10.97 -20.96
N ALA A 128 18.65 10.06 -20.35
CA ALA A 128 18.47 9.70 -18.94
C ALA A 128 18.51 10.91 -18.00
N LEU A 129 19.38 11.89 -18.27
CA LEU A 129 19.50 13.11 -17.45
C LEU A 129 18.20 13.94 -17.48
N GLU A 130 17.62 14.11 -18.65
CA GLU A 130 16.38 14.87 -18.83
C GLU A 130 15.19 14.16 -18.16
N VAL A 131 15.17 12.83 -18.22
CA VAL A 131 14.19 12.01 -17.48
C VAL A 131 14.31 12.25 -15.97
N VAL A 132 15.54 12.21 -15.42
CA VAL A 132 15.77 12.47 -13.99
C VAL A 132 15.36 13.90 -13.61
N ALA A 133 15.68 14.90 -14.43
CA ALA A 133 15.31 16.30 -14.17
C ALA A 133 13.78 16.51 -14.15
N ILE A 134 13.06 15.96 -15.14
CA ILE A 134 11.58 16.01 -15.20
C ILE A 134 10.97 15.32 -13.99
N PHE A 135 11.52 14.17 -13.59
CA PHE A 135 11.02 13.43 -12.44
C PHE A 135 11.24 14.17 -11.12
N LEU A 136 12.43 14.77 -10.92
CA LEU A 136 12.70 15.59 -9.73
C LEU A 136 11.80 16.83 -9.67
N ALA A 137 11.59 17.51 -10.79
CA ALA A 137 10.66 18.64 -10.87
C ALA A 137 9.22 18.23 -10.54
N LEU A 138 8.77 17.07 -11.05
CA LEU A 138 7.45 16.52 -10.73
C LEU A 138 7.31 16.22 -9.23
N LEU A 139 8.32 15.60 -8.61
CA LEU A 139 8.31 15.31 -7.17
C LEU A 139 8.27 16.58 -6.33
N GLU A 140 8.98 17.64 -6.74
CA GLU A 140 8.94 18.93 -6.07
C GLU A 140 7.53 19.54 -6.13
N LEU A 141 6.88 19.48 -7.30
CA LEU A 141 5.52 19.99 -7.49
C LEU A 141 4.47 19.22 -6.67
N ILE A 142 4.61 17.89 -6.57
CA ILE A 142 3.76 17.05 -5.73
C ILE A 142 4.00 17.39 -4.25
N LYS A 143 5.27 17.50 -3.83
CA LYS A 143 5.63 17.92 -2.46
C LYS A 143 5.08 19.30 -2.10
N GLY A 144 5.00 20.20 -3.08
CA GLY A 144 4.41 21.54 -2.95
C GLY A 144 2.87 21.56 -3.01
N ASN A 145 2.20 20.40 -3.15
CA ASN A 145 0.75 20.28 -3.35
C ASN A 145 0.22 21.11 -4.55
N LEU A 146 1.04 21.30 -5.59
CA LEU A 146 0.64 21.98 -6.83
C LEU A 146 0.11 21.00 -7.88
N VAL A 147 0.52 19.74 -7.79
CA VAL A 147 0.22 18.66 -8.73
C VAL A 147 -0.20 17.41 -7.95
N VAL A 148 -1.13 16.64 -8.52
CA VAL A 148 -1.63 15.38 -7.99
C VAL A 148 -1.34 14.27 -8.99
N ALA A 149 -0.89 13.12 -8.49
CA ALA A 149 -0.73 11.90 -9.27
C ALA A 149 -1.80 10.88 -8.85
N GLN A 150 -2.45 10.24 -9.82
CA GLN A 150 -3.48 9.23 -9.61
C GLN A 150 -3.12 7.95 -10.38
N GLN A 151 -3.29 6.80 -9.73
CA GLN A 151 -3.04 5.49 -10.32
C GLN A 151 -4.15 4.53 -9.86
N ALA A 152 -4.78 3.83 -10.82
CA ALA A 152 -5.92 2.97 -10.53
C ALA A 152 -5.53 1.59 -9.94
N SER A 153 -4.34 1.10 -10.27
CA SER A 153 -3.83 -0.21 -9.87
C SER A 153 -2.31 -0.19 -9.78
N ASN A 154 -1.72 -1.09 -8.97
CA ASN A 154 -0.26 -1.21 -8.89
C ASN A 154 0.34 -1.42 -10.27
N PHE A 155 1.34 -0.60 -10.64
CA PHE A 155 1.99 -0.61 -11.95
C PHE A 155 1.06 -0.27 -13.15
N GLY A 156 -0.15 0.23 -12.89
CA GLY A 156 -1.04 0.76 -13.90
C GLY A 156 -0.64 2.16 -14.40
N GLU A 157 -1.42 2.72 -15.31
CA GLU A 157 -1.16 4.07 -15.83
C GLU A 157 -1.27 5.12 -14.71
N ILE A 158 -0.26 5.99 -14.64
CA ILE A 158 -0.24 7.13 -13.72
C ILE A 158 -0.72 8.36 -14.49
N ARG A 159 -1.71 9.06 -13.95
CA ARG A 159 -2.23 10.33 -14.47
C ARG A 159 -1.81 11.47 -13.56
N ILE A 160 -1.30 12.54 -14.16
CA ILE A 160 -0.78 13.73 -13.48
C ILE A 160 -1.70 14.90 -13.80
N SER A 161 -2.24 15.57 -12.79
CA SER A 161 -3.11 16.73 -12.94
C SER A 161 -2.77 17.84 -11.94
N LYS A 162 -3.22 19.07 -12.21
CA LYS A 162 -3.04 20.18 -11.26
C LYS A 162 -3.87 19.94 -10.01
N ALA A 163 -3.32 20.25 -8.83
CA ALA A 163 -4.09 20.20 -7.59
C ALA A 163 -5.22 21.22 -7.63
N VAL A 164 -6.46 20.75 -7.55
CA VAL A 164 -7.63 21.61 -7.37
C VAL A 164 -7.61 22.06 -5.91
N ARG A 165 -7.41 23.36 -5.66
CA ARG A 165 -7.72 23.94 -4.35
C ARG A 165 -9.23 24.07 -4.27
N ASP A 166 -9.86 23.27 -3.42
CA ASP A 166 -11.20 23.58 -2.94
C ASP A 166 -11.08 24.84 -2.07
N GLU A 167 -11.68 25.95 -2.53
CA GLU A 167 -11.98 27.14 -1.73
C GLU A 167 -13.24 26.94 -0.89
#